data_AF-A0A260ZJR1-F1
#
_entry.id   AF-A0A260ZJR1-F1
#
_cell.length_a   1.000
_cell.length_b   1.000
_cell.length_c   1.000
_cell.angle_alpha   90.00
_cell.angle_beta   90.00
_cell.angle_gamma   90.00
#
_symmetry.space_group_name_H-M   'P 1'
#
loop_
_entity.id
_entity.type
_entity.pdbx_description
1 polymer ?
#
loop_
_entity_poly.entity_id
_entity_poly.type
_entity_poly.pdbx_seq_one_letter_code
_entity_poly.pdbx_strand_id
1 'polypeptide(L)'
;TKPLTYPSLVSVVEFISFGRRKQLYAKCPTIRKLEERLPYHFERVEIKTVDPGYIILKFDNFSIGSYHDKANKISLGCSENWVERSTGTSLYEATEKFALYNLSRPGTVVKTLETKYTPTCILNCIPMAIEKLIVYNNEEHTWIRTSRPVENLETDFIIRHDTIKYAKHVTVTRPPHLPIRIHTDILSEWNCESITIERKLTDMEVVDYCRRVSKRTDRPIGSVFKSGLSGYSTGLFQMLSRELNTRKIVFFGGLIQSVTIRINKSTELNVYKMEPGICVKVEKNCN
;
A
#
# COMPACT_ATOMS: atom_id res chain seq x y z
N THR A 1 -11.29 30.58 -33.95
CA THR A 1 -10.92 29.38 -33.16
C THR A 1 -11.95 28.30 -33.41
N LYS A 2 -11.56 27.11 -33.90
CA LYS A 2 -12.50 25.99 -34.06
C LYS A 2 -12.89 25.45 -32.67
N PRO A 3 -14.19 25.25 -32.36
CA PRO A 3 -14.59 24.66 -31.09
C PRO A 3 -14.06 23.23 -30.98
N LEU A 4 -13.68 22.82 -29.77
CA LEU A 4 -13.30 21.43 -29.49
C LEU A 4 -14.47 20.51 -29.85
N THR A 5 -14.17 19.42 -30.55
CA THR A 5 -15.16 18.36 -30.76
C THR A 5 -15.49 17.70 -29.42
N TYR A 6 -16.70 17.13 -29.30
CA TYR A 6 -17.16 16.50 -28.06
C TYR A 6 -16.17 15.44 -27.51
N PRO A 7 -15.57 14.55 -28.34
CA PRO A 7 -14.55 13.61 -27.88
C PRO A 7 -13.28 14.31 -27.35
N SER A 8 -12.80 15.36 -28.03
CA SER A 8 -11.62 16.10 -27.58
C SER A 8 -11.85 16.81 -26.25
N LEU A 9 -13.06 17.34 -26.03
CA LEU A 9 -13.43 17.96 -24.76
C LEU A 9 -13.48 16.95 -23.61
N VAL A 10 -14.03 15.75 -23.86
CA VAL A 10 -14.07 14.66 -22.88
C VAL A 10 -12.66 14.31 -22.41
N SER A 11 -11.76 14.02 -23.34
CA SER A 11 -10.37 13.65 -23.00
C SER A 11 -9.64 14.76 -22.26
N VAL A 12 -9.79 16.01 -22.70
CA VAL A 12 -9.15 17.15 -22.03
C VAL A 12 -9.68 17.31 -20.60
N VAL A 13 -11.00 17.23 -20.38
CA VAL A 13 -11.58 17.40 -19.04
C VAL A 13 -11.21 16.23 -18.12
N GLU A 14 -11.10 15.01 -18.64
CA GLU A 14 -10.73 13.84 -17.84
C GLU A 14 -9.33 13.95 -17.22
N PHE A 15 -8.35 14.42 -17.98
CA PHE A 15 -6.93 14.48 -17.57
C PHE A 15 -6.48 15.84 -17.00
N ILE A 16 -7.37 16.84 -16.93
CA ILE A 16 -7.09 18.08 -16.21
C ILE A 16 -7.05 17.82 -14.70
N SER A 17 -6.13 18.47 -14.00
CA SER A 17 -5.99 18.37 -12.54
C SER A 17 -7.29 18.66 -11.79
N PHE A 18 -7.49 17.97 -10.67
CA PHE A 18 -8.72 18.03 -9.90
C PHE A 18 -9.13 19.47 -9.55
N GLY A 19 -8.20 20.26 -9.01
CA GLY A 19 -8.47 21.66 -8.65
C GLY A 19 -8.91 22.51 -9.84
N ARG A 20 -8.25 22.36 -11.00
CA ARG A 20 -8.61 23.10 -12.21
C ARG A 20 -9.97 22.67 -12.76
N ARG A 21 -10.29 21.38 -12.67
CA ARG A 21 -11.60 20.84 -13.03
C ARG A 21 -12.73 21.38 -12.14
N LYS A 22 -12.50 21.52 -10.83
CA LYS A 22 -13.47 22.17 -9.92
C LYS A 22 -13.65 23.67 -10.22
N GLN A 23 -12.60 24.38 -10.61
CA GLN A 23 -12.72 25.78 -11.08
C GLN A 23 -13.58 25.89 -12.34
N LEU A 24 -13.38 24.99 -13.31
CA LEU A 24 -14.17 24.94 -14.54
C LEU A 24 -15.63 24.58 -14.26
N TYR A 25 -15.88 23.58 -13.39
CA TYR A 25 -17.23 23.21 -12.95
C TYR A 25 -18.01 24.40 -12.38
N ALA A 26 -17.35 25.23 -11.58
CA ALA A 26 -17.96 26.41 -10.98
C ALA A 26 -18.34 27.48 -12.04
N LYS A 27 -17.45 27.73 -13.01
CA LYS A 27 -17.61 28.81 -14.00
C LYS A 27 -18.40 28.41 -15.25
N CYS A 28 -18.47 27.12 -15.59
CA CYS A 28 -19.01 26.64 -16.87
C CYS A 28 -20.09 25.56 -16.65
N PRO A 29 -21.39 25.94 -16.67
CA PRO A 29 -22.51 25.00 -16.49
C PRO A 29 -22.49 23.81 -17.46
N THR A 30 -22.06 24.03 -18.71
CA THR A 30 -21.97 22.99 -19.75
C THR A 30 -21.03 21.85 -19.37
N ILE A 31 -19.98 22.12 -18.59
CA ILE A 31 -19.01 21.11 -18.15
C ILE A 31 -19.58 20.28 -16.98
N ARG A 32 -20.58 20.75 -16.23
CA ARG A 32 -21.07 20.06 -15.01
C ARG A 32 -21.57 18.64 -15.27
N LYS A 33 -22.45 18.47 -16.27
CA LYS A 33 -22.99 17.16 -16.66
C LYS A 33 -21.93 16.20 -17.17
N LEU A 34 -20.89 16.74 -17.82
CA LEU A 34 -19.75 15.96 -18.28
C LEU A 34 -18.87 15.58 -17.08
N GLU A 35 -18.56 16.56 -16.24
CA GLU A 35 -17.74 16.42 -15.05
C GLU A 35 -18.26 15.28 -14.19
N GLU A 36 -19.56 15.21 -13.90
CA GLU A 36 -20.21 14.20 -13.05
C GLU A 36 -19.97 12.75 -13.49
N ARG A 37 -19.64 12.52 -14.77
CA ARG A 37 -19.52 11.17 -15.36
C ARG A 37 -18.07 10.72 -15.57
N LEU A 38 -17.12 11.64 -15.69
CA LEU A 38 -15.74 11.25 -15.99
C LEU A 38 -14.97 10.86 -14.72
N PRO A 39 -14.11 9.84 -14.79
CA PRO A 39 -13.22 9.47 -13.71
C PRO A 39 -12.21 10.59 -13.41
N TYR A 40 -11.45 10.40 -12.33
CA TYR A 40 -10.26 11.19 -12.05
C TYR A 40 -8.99 10.35 -12.19
N HIS A 41 -7.91 11.02 -12.55
CA HIS A 41 -6.55 10.48 -12.55
C HIS A 41 -5.73 11.31 -11.56
N PHE A 42 -5.68 10.87 -10.31
CA PHE A 42 -4.97 11.58 -9.25
C PHE A 42 -3.51 11.15 -9.22
N GLU A 43 -2.61 12.13 -9.15
CA GLU A 43 -1.20 11.84 -8.91
C GLU A 43 -0.94 11.51 -7.45
N ARG A 44 -1.59 12.26 -6.54
CA ARG A 44 -1.49 11.99 -5.11
C ARG A 44 -2.79 12.28 -4.37
N VAL A 45 -3.23 11.32 -3.57
CA VAL A 45 -4.30 11.50 -2.58
C VAL A 45 -3.70 11.30 -1.19
N GLU A 46 -3.84 12.29 -0.33
CA GLU A 46 -3.40 12.22 1.07
C GLU A 46 -4.61 12.33 1.99
N ILE A 47 -4.79 11.36 2.87
CA ILE A 47 -5.86 11.31 3.86
C ILE A 47 -5.23 11.36 5.25
N LYS A 48 -5.39 12.50 5.91
CA LYS A 48 -4.86 12.75 7.24
C LYS A 48 -5.99 12.82 8.24
N THR A 49 -5.97 11.89 9.18
CA THR A 49 -6.81 11.95 10.38
C THR A 49 -5.89 12.13 11.58
N VAL A 50 -6.21 13.07 12.46
CA VAL A 50 -5.48 13.26 13.74
C VAL A 50 -6.37 12.84 14.91
N ASP A 51 -7.66 13.18 14.84
CA ASP A 51 -8.71 12.89 15.82
C ASP A 51 -10.08 12.83 15.11
N PRO A 52 -11.16 12.34 15.75
CA PRO A 52 -12.51 12.29 15.14
C PRO A 52 -13.02 13.61 14.58
N GLY A 53 -12.47 14.75 15.03
CA GLY A 53 -12.80 16.10 14.57
C GLY A 53 -11.93 16.65 13.43
N TYR A 54 -10.89 15.92 13.01
CA TYR A 54 -9.89 16.41 12.05
C TYR A 54 -9.65 15.38 10.96
N ILE A 55 -10.31 15.59 9.81
CA ILE A 55 -10.06 14.85 8.57
C ILE A 55 -9.67 15.87 7.51
N ILE A 56 -8.50 15.67 6.91
CA ILE A 56 -8.05 16.41 5.73
C ILE A 56 -7.88 15.42 4.59
N LEU A 57 -8.56 15.71 3.48
CA LEU A 57 -8.35 15.05 2.20
C LEU A 57 -7.60 16.02 1.29
N LYS A 58 -6.48 15.59 0.74
CA LYS A 58 -5.77 16.31 -0.29
C LYS A 58 -5.79 15.52 -1.58
N PHE A 59 -6.10 16.21 -2.66
CA PHE A 59 -6.16 15.69 -4.02
C PHE A 59 -5.24 16.56 -4.87
N ASP A 60 -4.03 16.07 -5.13
CA ASP A 60 -2.95 16.82 -5.77
C ASP A 60 -2.70 18.16 -5.05
N ASN A 61 -2.97 19.30 -5.71
CA ASN A 61 -2.81 20.65 -5.17
C ASN A 61 -4.07 21.19 -4.48
N PHE A 62 -5.11 20.37 -4.37
CA PHE A 62 -6.39 20.74 -3.76
C PHE A 62 -6.54 20.09 -2.40
N SER A 63 -7.13 20.79 -1.44
CA SER A 63 -7.34 20.28 -0.09
C SER A 63 -8.71 20.65 0.43
N ILE A 64 -9.32 19.71 1.13
CA ILE A 64 -10.58 19.88 1.85
C ILE A 64 -10.43 19.29 3.24
N GLY A 65 -10.97 19.98 4.23
CA GLY A 65 -11.04 19.42 5.57
C GLY A 65 -11.46 20.43 6.61
N SER A 66 -11.36 19.99 7.86
CA SER A 66 -11.54 20.85 9.03
C SER A 66 -10.21 21.13 9.69
N TYR A 67 -10.00 22.36 10.15
CA TYR A 67 -8.92 22.72 11.07
C TYR A 67 -9.52 22.92 12.47
N HIS A 68 -8.79 22.50 13.51
CA HIS A 68 -9.23 22.22 14.88
C HIS A 68 -10.00 23.31 15.66
N ASP A 69 -10.32 24.48 15.10
CA ASP A 69 -10.80 25.63 15.86
C ASP A 69 -12.19 26.17 15.46
N LYS A 70 -12.88 25.55 14.50
CA LYS A 70 -14.16 26.11 14.00
C LYS A 70 -15.23 25.03 13.84
N ALA A 71 -16.03 24.85 14.88
CA ALA A 71 -17.21 23.97 14.83
C ALA A 71 -18.03 24.22 13.55
N ASN A 72 -18.30 23.13 12.80
CA ASN A 72 -19.17 23.08 11.61
C ASN A 72 -18.73 23.91 10.38
N LYS A 73 -17.43 24.21 10.22
CA LYS A 73 -16.89 24.82 9.00
C LYS A 73 -15.92 23.89 8.29
N ILE A 74 -16.11 23.72 6.98
CA ILE A 74 -15.13 23.08 6.11
C ILE A 74 -14.34 24.16 5.38
N SER A 75 -13.03 24.00 5.38
CA SER A 75 -12.10 24.77 4.57
C SER A 75 -11.84 24.04 3.27
N LEU A 76 -12.00 24.75 2.16
CA LEU A 76 -11.78 24.25 0.81
C LEU A 76 -10.76 25.15 0.13
N GLY A 77 -9.67 24.59 -0.39
CA GLY A 77 -8.60 25.40 -0.95
C GLY A 77 -7.80 24.71 -2.04
N CYS A 78 -7.16 25.55 -2.85
CA CYS A 78 -6.09 25.14 -3.74
C CYS A 78 -4.90 26.05 -3.42
N SER A 79 -3.78 25.47 -2.97
CA SER A 79 -2.62 26.24 -2.51
C SER A 79 -2.97 27.21 -1.35
N GLU A 80 -2.37 28.40 -1.29
CA GLU A 80 -2.52 29.40 -0.21
C GLU A 80 -3.92 30.03 -0.09
N ASN A 81 -4.81 29.78 -1.07
CA ASN A 81 -6.16 30.36 -1.09
C ASN A 81 -7.20 29.38 -0.53
N TRP A 82 -7.64 29.64 0.70
CA TRP A 82 -8.66 28.85 1.39
C TRP A 82 -9.99 29.60 1.46
N VAL A 83 -11.07 28.87 1.22
CA VAL A 83 -12.44 29.35 1.38
C VAL A 83 -13.11 28.52 2.46
N GLU A 84 -13.54 29.19 3.53
CA GLU A 84 -14.34 28.55 4.58
C GLU A 84 -15.82 28.58 4.22
N ARG A 85 -16.51 27.45 4.38
CA ARG A 85 -17.98 27.39 4.28
C ARG A 85 -18.58 26.59 5.41
N SER A 86 -19.69 27.07 5.93
CA SER A 86 -20.56 26.31 6.83
C SER A 86 -21.29 25.23 6.03
N THR A 87 -21.24 24.00 6.50
CA THR A 87 -21.85 22.84 5.80
C THR A 87 -23.27 22.55 6.25
N GLY A 88 -23.67 23.04 7.43
CA GLY A 88 -24.97 22.72 8.04
C GLY A 88 -25.10 21.27 8.54
N THR A 89 -24.05 20.46 8.35
CA THR A 89 -23.92 19.06 8.78
C THR A 89 -22.64 18.88 9.59
N SER A 90 -22.46 17.71 10.21
CA SER A 90 -21.19 17.38 10.85
C SER A 90 -20.04 17.40 9.83
N LEU A 91 -18.84 17.73 10.31
CA LEU A 91 -17.62 17.75 9.51
C LEU A 91 -17.32 16.37 8.90
N TYR A 92 -17.56 15.33 9.69
CA TYR A 92 -17.39 13.95 9.29
C TYR A 92 -18.30 13.62 8.10
N GLU A 93 -19.59 13.90 8.20
CA GLU A 93 -20.57 13.62 7.15
C GLU A 93 -20.29 14.39 5.86
N ALA A 94 -19.90 15.66 5.97
CA ALA A 94 -19.59 16.46 4.79
C ALA A 94 -18.29 16.00 4.11
N THR A 95 -17.28 15.59 4.90
CA THR A 95 -16.04 15.01 4.36
C THR A 95 -16.27 13.65 3.73
N GLU A 96 -17.10 12.81 4.35
CA GLU A 96 -17.53 11.52 3.81
C GLU A 96 -18.26 11.69 2.47
N LYS A 97 -19.26 12.58 2.40
CA LYS A 97 -19.98 12.88 1.15
C LYS A 97 -19.03 13.36 0.06
N PHE A 98 -18.06 14.20 0.42
CA PHE A 98 -17.06 14.68 -0.53
C PHE A 98 -16.15 13.55 -1.02
N ALA A 99 -15.63 12.72 -0.11
CA ALA A 99 -14.81 11.57 -0.47
C ALA A 99 -15.58 10.62 -1.37
N LEU A 100 -16.78 10.18 -0.96
CA LEU A 100 -17.64 9.28 -1.71
C LEU A 100 -17.91 9.80 -3.13
N TYR A 101 -18.29 11.08 -3.27
CA TYR A 101 -18.63 11.66 -4.56
C TYR A 101 -17.45 11.72 -5.54
N ASN A 102 -16.24 11.96 -5.05
CA ASN A 102 -15.08 12.13 -5.92
C ASN A 102 -14.27 10.82 -6.12
N LEU A 103 -14.07 10.04 -5.05
CA LEU A 103 -13.29 8.80 -5.09
C LEU A 103 -14.08 7.62 -5.68
N SER A 104 -15.39 7.56 -5.46
CA SER A 104 -16.21 6.42 -5.93
C SER A 104 -16.60 6.50 -7.41
N ARG A 105 -15.95 7.36 -8.20
CA ARG A 105 -16.28 7.46 -9.62
C ARG A 105 -15.70 6.26 -10.38
N PRO A 106 -16.52 5.51 -11.14
CA PRO A 106 -16.04 4.36 -11.89
C PRO A 106 -14.88 4.74 -12.82
N GLY A 107 -13.81 3.94 -12.78
CA GLY A 107 -12.60 4.19 -13.57
C GLY A 107 -11.61 5.17 -12.95
N THR A 108 -11.86 5.69 -11.74
CA THR A 108 -10.89 6.55 -11.04
C THR A 108 -9.61 5.79 -10.71
N VAL A 109 -8.47 6.41 -11.02
CA VAL A 109 -7.13 5.89 -10.78
C VAL A 109 -6.38 6.85 -9.87
N VAL A 110 -5.68 6.28 -8.89
CA VAL A 110 -4.80 7.01 -7.98
C VAL A 110 -3.40 6.44 -8.10
N LYS A 111 -2.44 7.28 -8.45
CA LYS A 111 -1.04 6.85 -8.52
C LYS A 111 -0.44 6.64 -7.14
N THR A 112 -0.59 7.60 -6.23
CA THR A 112 -0.16 7.44 -4.84
C THR A 112 -1.30 7.79 -3.88
N LEU A 113 -1.74 6.83 -3.07
CA LEU A 113 -2.64 7.08 -1.94
C LEU A 113 -1.86 6.91 -0.65
N GLU A 114 -1.83 7.96 0.16
CA GLU A 114 -1.24 7.96 1.50
C GLU A 114 -2.31 8.21 2.54
N THR A 115 -2.33 7.39 3.59
CA THR A 115 -3.28 7.55 4.67
C THR A 115 -2.64 7.22 6.01
N LYS A 116 -3.00 8.03 7.00
CA LYS A 116 -2.68 7.80 8.41
C LYS A 116 -3.96 7.84 9.22
N TYR A 117 -4.23 6.81 10.02
CA TYR A 117 -5.51 6.63 10.71
C TYR A 117 -6.70 6.76 9.74
N THR A 118 -6.77 5.85 8.77
CA THR A 118 -7.78 5.84 7.71
C THR A 118 -9.18 5.98 8.29
N PRO A 119 -9.91 7.05 7.92
CA PRO A 119 -11.25 7.27 8.40
C PRO A 119 -12.20 6.27 7.74
N THR A 120 -13.18 5.77 8.50
CA THR A 120 -14.07 4.71 8.05
C THR A 120 -14.91 5.11 6.82
N CYS A 121 -15.15 6.40 6.62
CA CYS A 121 -15.83 6.91 5.42
C CYS A 121 -15.13 6.57 4.10
N ILE A 122 -13.80 6.39 4.11
CA ILE A 122 -13.04 6.02 2.90
C ILE A 122 -13.30 4.55 2.54
N LEU A 123 -13.63 3.71 3.53
CA LEU A 123 -13.94 2.29 3.32
C LEU A 123 -15.28 2.10 2.59
N ASN A 124 -16.16 3.10 2.66
CA ASN A 124 -17.43 3.12 1.95
C ASN A 124 -17.29 3.47 0.47
N CYS A 125 -16.10 3.93 0.04
CA CYS A 125 -15.86 4.25 -1.37
C CYS A 125 -15.85 2.99 -2.23
N ILE A 126 -16.29 3.12 -3.49
CA ILE A 126 -16.09 2.05 -4.49
C ILE A 126 -14.59 1.77 -4.61
N PRO A 127 -14.14 0.50 -4.61
CA PRO A 127 -12.72 0.17 -4.73
C PRO A 127 -12.09 0.82 -5.96
N MET A 128 -10.99 1.55 -5.75
CA MET A 128 -10.28 2.28 -6.81
C MET A 128 -9.03 1.53 -7.26
N ALA A 129 -8.55 1.88 -8.45
CA ALA A 129 -7.25 1.42 -8.91
C ALA A 129 -6.15 2.28 -8.25
N ILE A 130 -5.32 1.66 -7.42
CA ILE A 130 -4.22 2.33 -6.72
C ILE A 130 -2.89 1.70 -7.15
N GLU A 131 -1.93 2.50 -7.61
CA GLU A 131 -0.60 2.03 -7.99
C GLU A 131 0.33 1.90 -6.78
N LYS A 132 0.45 2.98 -5.99
CA LYS A 132 1.18 3.01 -4.70
C LYS A 132 0.23 3.31 -3.54
N LEU A 133 0.20 2.44 -2.54
CA LEU A 133 -0.58 2.59 -1.32
C LEU A 133 0.36 2.70 -0.12
N ILE A 134 0.24 3.75 0.67
CA ILE A 134 1.01 4.00 1.89
C ILE A 134 0.03 4.12 3.04
N VAL A 135 0.10 3.21 4.01
CA VAL A 135 -0.86 3.12 5.12
C VAL A 135 -0.10 3.04 6.43
N TYR A 136 -0.30 4.02 7.31
CA TYR A 136 0.38 4.06 8.60
C TYR A 136 -0.58 4.21 9.77
N ASN A 137 -0.27 3.57 10.90
CA ASN A 137 -1.03 3.67 12.14
C ASN A 137 -2.52 3.34 11.97
N ASN A 138 -2.86 2.37 11.12
CA ASN A 138 -4.23 1.94 10.92
C ASN A 138 -4.69 0.86 11.89
N GLU A 139 -6.01 0.75 12.04
CA GLU A 139 -6.62 -0.40 12.70
C GLU A 139 -6.86 -1.51 11.67
N GLU A 140 -6.91 -2.76 12.13
CA GLU A 140 -7.02 -3.93 11.23
C GLU A 140 -8.27 -3.86 10.32
N HIS A 141 -9.36 -3.28 10.84
CA HIS A 141 -10.64 -3.16 10.12
C HIS A 141 -10.75 -1.88 9.27
N THR A 142 -9.73 -1.02 9.24
CA THR A 142 -9.72 0.22 8.45
C THR A 142 -8.88 0.12 7.18
N TRP A 143 -8.69 -1.11 6.67
CA TRP A 143 -7.91 -1.34 5.45
C TRP A 143 -8.67 -1.01 4.17
N ILE A 144 -8.02 -0.25 3.27
CA ILE A 144 -8.62 0.19 2.01
C ILE A 144 -8.71 -0.98 1.03
N ARG A 145 -9.90 -1.14 0.43
CA ARG A 145 -10.15 -2.08 -0.65
C ARG A 145 -9.76 -1.45 -1.99
N THR A 146 -9.10 -2.23 -2.84
CA THR A 146 -8.67 -1.79 -4.18
C THR A 146 -9.34 -2.64 -5.26
N SER A 147 -9.56 -2.06 -6.44
CA SER A 147 -10.22 -2.76 -7.56
C SER A 147 -9.30 -3.77 -8.26
N ARG A 148 -7.99 -3.63 -8.06
CA ARG A 148 -6.93 -4.52 -8.54
C ARG A 148 -5.78 -4.57 -7.54
N PRO A 149 -4.89 -5.58 -7.63
CA PRO A 149 -3.67 -5.62 -6.84
C PRO A 149 -2.86 -4.31 -6.94
N VAL A 150 -2.37 -3.83 -5.80
CA VAL A 150 -1.50 -2.65 -5.72
C VAL A 150 -0.10 -3.03 -6.18
N GLU A 151 0.58 -2.14 -6.90
CA GLU A 151 1.96 -2.39 -7.32
C GLU A 151 2.94 -2.25 -6.16
N ASN A 152 2.85 -1.15 -5.41
CA ASN A 152 3.72 -0.88 -4.28
C ASN A 152 2.89 -0.55 -3.03
N LEU A 153 2.99 -1.39 -2.00
CA LEU A 153 2.35 -1.19 -0.71
C LEU A 153 3.41 -0.92 0.37
N GLU A 154 3.19 0.12 1.17
CA GLU A 154 4.02 0.50 2.31
C GLU A 154 3.14 0.54 3.56
N THR A 155 3.53 -0.16 4.64
CA THR A 155 2.71 -0.29 5.85
C THR A 155 3.51 -0.56 7.12
N ASP A 156 2.98 -0.25 8.29
CA ASP A 156 3.56 -0.62 9.59
C ASP A 156 2.93 -1.86 10.26
N PHE A 157 2.04 -2.55 9.54
CA PHE A 157 1.30 -3.72 10.02
C PHE A 157 1.58 -5.00 9.23
N ILE A 158 1.44 -6.13 9.94
CA ILE A 158 1.44 -7.48 9.37
C ILE A 158 0.08 -8.10 9.74
N ILE A 159 -0.88 -8.03 8.81
CA ILE A 159 -2.26 -8.53 8.99
C ILE A 159 -2.72 -9.39 7.81
N ARG A 160 -3.79 -10.17 8.01
CA ARG A 160 -4.44 -10.92 6.93
C ARG A 160 -5.42 -10.03 6.19
N HIS A 161 -5.00 -9.49 5.05
CA HIS A 161 -5.89 -8.72 4.19
C HIS A 161 -5.52 -8.91 2.72
N ASP A 162 -6.53 -9.05 1.84
CA ASP A 162 -6.32 -9.35 0.42
C ASP A 162 -5.51 -8.27 -0.30
N THR A 163 -5.75 -6.98 0.01
CA THR A 163 -4.95 -5.87 -0.54
C THR A 163 -3.44 -6.04 -0.27
N ILE A 164 -3.05 -6.60 0.88
CA ILE A 164 -1.64 -6.85 1.22
C ILE A 164 -1.17 -8.15 0.57
N LYS A 165 -1.95 -9.23 0.73
CA LYS A 165 -1.63 -10.56 0.23
C LYS A 165 -1.34 -10.57 -1.27
N TYR A 166 -2.08 -9.81 -2.05
CA TYR A 166 -1.94 -9.79 -3.51
C TYR A 166 -1.14 -8.59 -4.04
N ALA A 167 -0.70 -7.66 -3.19
CA ALA A 167 0.17 -6.58 -3.64
C ALA A 167 1.46 -7.14 -4.25
N LYS A 168 1.95 -6.49 -5.31
CA LYS A 168 3.13 -6.96 -6.05
C LYS A 168 4.39 -6.80 -5.20
N HIS A 169 4.59 -5.62 -4.64
CA HIS A 169 5.70 -5.31 -3.74
C HIS A 169 5.16 -4.75 -2.42
N VAL A 170 5.59 -5.32 -1.30
CA VAL A 170 5.21 -4.87 0.04
C VAL A 170 6.45 -4.51 0.83
N THR A 171 6.44 -3.32 1.42
CA THR A 171 7.46 -2.88 2.37
C THR A 171 6.79 -2.65 3.72
N VAL A 172 7.24 -3.36 4.75
CA VAL A 172 6.81 -3.15 6.13
C VAL A 172 7.84 -2.27 6.83
N THR A 173 7.45 -1.03 7.09
CA THR A 173 8.26 0.03 7.69
C THR A 173 7.60 0.44 9.00
N ARG A 174 8.35 0.52 10.11
CA ARG A 174 7.81 1.07 11.35
C ARG A 174 8.88 1.89 12.05
N PRO A 175 8.51 2.99 12.73
CA PRO A 175 9.46 3.75 13.50
C PRO A 175 10.19 2.87 14.53
N PRO A 176 11.50 3.07 14.75
CA PRO A 176 12.33 2.21 15.61
C PRO A 176 11.83 2.04 17.06
N HIS A 177 11.02 2.98 17.54
CA HIS A 177 10.52 3.04 18.91
C HIS A 177 9.23 2.23 19.14
N LEU A 178 8.60 1.68 18.09
CA LEU A 178 7.42 0.84 18.22
C LEU A 178 7.73 -0.59 17.80
N PRO A 179 7.53 -1.59 18.68
CA PRO A 179 7.78 -2.98 18.32
C PRO A 179 6.80 -3.44 17.24
N ILE A 180 7.31 -3.81 16.04
CA ILE A 180 6.52 -4.61 15.09
C ILE A 180 6.47 -6.02 15.63
N ARG A 181 5.29 -6.55 15.98
CA ARG A 181 5.17 -7.99 16.22
C ARG A 181 5.27 -8.73 14.88
N ILE A 182 6.29 -9.57 14.73
CA ILE A 182 6.47 -10.35 13.50
C ILE A 182 5.54 -11.57 13.57
N HIS A 183 4.50 -11.54 12.74
CA HIS A 183 3.59 -12.67 12.53
C HIS A 183 4.04 -13.48 11.32
N THR A 184 4.99 -14.40 11.54
CA THR A 184 5.56 -15.27 10.48
C THR A 184 4.49 -16.13 9.81
N ASP A 185 3.44 -16.52 10.53
CA ASP A 185 2.29 -17.22 9.98
C ASP A 185 1.57 -16.38 8.93
N ILE A 186 1.25 -15.12 9.24
CA ILE A 186 0.60 -14.18 8.32
C ILE A 186 1.52 -13.83 7.14
N LEU A 187 2.78 -13.47 7.39
CA LEU A 187 3.75 -13.15 6.34
C LEU A 187 3.91 -14.29 5.33
N SER A 188 3.89 -15.53 5.84
CA SER A 188 4.05 -16.70 5.01
C SER A 188 2.88 -16.96 4.07
N GLU A 189 1.71 -16.33 4.28
CA GLU A 189 0.51 -16.44 3.44
C GLU A 189 0.46 -15.42 2.29
N TRP A 190 1.22 -14.33 2.37
CA TRP A 190 1.25 -13.29 1.33
C TRP A 190 1.76 -13.86 0.00
N ASN A 191 1.20 -13.46 -1.14
CA ASN A 191 1.57 -13.92 -2.48
C ASN A 191 2.26 -12.82 -3.30
N CYS A 192 2.97 -11.93 -2.62
CA CYS A 192 3.72 -10.84 -3.24
C CYS A 192 4.94 -11.36 -4.01
N GLU A 193 5.31 -10.63 -5.07
CA GLU A 193 6.59 -10.82 -5.76
C GLU A 193 7.77 -10.36 -4.89
N SER A 194 7.59 -9.31 -4.09
CA SER A 194 8.62 -8.85 -3.15
C SER A 194 8.00 -8.47 -1.81
N ILE A 195 8.61 -8.93 -0.72
CA ILE A 195 8.30 -8.50 0.64
C ILE A 195 9.61 -8.00 1.26
N THR A 196 9.61 -6.78 1.78
CA THR A 196 10.73 -6.21 2.52
C THR A 196 10.28 -5.82 3.91
N ILE A 197 10.96 -6.32 4.94
CA ILE A 197 10.73 -5.92 6.33
C ILE A 197 11.94 -5.11 6.78
N GLU A 198 11.75 -3.84 7.15
CA GLU A 198 12.88 -3.00 7.57
C GLU A 198 13.42 -3.36 8.95
N ARG A 199 12.57 -3.97 9.79
CA ARG A 199 12.99 -4.49 11.09
C ARG A 199 13.93 -5.68 10.91
N LYS A 200 14.93 -5.78 11.78
CA LYS A 200 15.73 -6.99 11.92
C LYS A 200 14.88 -8.15 12.47
N LEU A 201 14.92 -9.29 11.78
CA LEU A 201 14.35 -10.55 12.23
C LEU A 201 15.39 -11.34 13.03
N THR A 202 14.90 -12.16 13.96
CA THR A 202 15.68 -13.17 14.67
C THR A 202 15.83 -14.43 13.81
N ASP A 203 16.84 -15.25 14.12
CA ASP A 203 17.07 -16.52 13.42
C ASP A 203 15.82 -17.43 13.48
N MET A 204 15.15 -17.48 14.64
CA MET A 204 13.91 -18.25 14.83
C MET A 204 12.75 -17.79 13.94
N GLU A 205 12.57 -16.47 13.79
CA GLU A 205 11.53 -15.91 12.93
C GLU A 205 11.80 -16.25 11.44
N VAL A 206 13.07 -16.18 11.01
CA VAL A 206 13.44 -16.56 9.64
C VAL A 206 13.24 -18.06 9.40
N VAL A 207 13.64 -18.91 10.35
CA VAL A 207 13.43 -20.38 10.26
C VAL A 207 11.95 -20.71 10.19
N ASP A 208 11.13 -20.11 11.05
CA ASP A 208 9.68 -20.36 11.06
C ASP A 208 9.02 -19.90 9.75
N TYR A 209 9.40 -18.73 9.23
CA TYR A 209 8.96 -18.26 7.91
C TYR A 209 9.32 -19.27 6.81
N CYS A 210 10.59 -19.71 6.74
CA CYS A 210 11.05 -20.68 5.74
C CYS A 210 10.34 -22.03 5.86
N ARG A 211 10.10 -22.50 7.09
CA ARG A 211 9.37 -23.75 7.37
C ARG A 211 7.93 -23.70 6.84
N ARG A 212 7.28 -22.55 6.92
CA ARG A 212 5.90 -22.37 6.40
C ARG A 212 5.88 -22.23 4.90
N VAL A 213 6.73 -21.38 4.33
CA VAL A 213 6.80 -21.15 2.88
C VAL A 213 7.22 -22.42 2.14
N SER A 214 8.13 -23.23 2.68
CA SER A 214 8.55 -24.49 2.05
C SER A 214 7.44 -25.54 1.90
N LYS A 215 6.34 -25.39 2.63
CA LYS A 215 5.15 -26.25 2.53
C LYS A 215 4.12 -25.73 1.51
N ARG A 216 4.35 -24.55 0.92
CA ARG A 216 3.43 -23.91 -0.02
C ARG A 216 3.85 -24.16 -1.47
N THR A 217 2.92 -24.64 -2.28
CA THR A 217 3.12 -24.85 -3.72
C THR A 217 2.57 -23.72 -4.58
N ASP A 218 1.80 -22.81 -3.99
CA ASP A 218 1.12 -21.69 -4.66
C ASP A 218 1.92 -20.39 -4.65
N ARG A 219 3.12 -20.41 -4.07
CA ARG A 219 3.98 -19.21 -3.98
C ARG A 219 4.56 -18.89 -5.37
N PRO A 220 4.50 -17.62 -5.82
CA PRO A 220 5.03 -17.24 -7.14
C PRO A 220 6.53 -17.53 -7.26
N ILE A 221 6.93 -18.16 -8.38
CA ILE A 221 8.34 -18.32 -8.74
C ILE A 221 8.96 -16.93 -8.96
N GLY A 222 10.16 -16.74 -8.45
CA GLY A 222 10.85 -15.45 -8.45
C GLY A 222 10.49 -14.55 -7.28
N SER A 223 9.52 -14.93 -6.43
CA SER A 223 9.18 -14.13 -5.26
C SER A 223 10.33 -14.04 -4.27
N VAL A 224 10.52 -12.85 -3.70
CA VAL A 224 11.63 -12.51 -2.81
C VAL A 224 11.11 -11.98 -1.47
N PHE A 225 11.74 -12.41 -0.39
CA PHE A 225 11.58 -11.86 0.95
C PHE A 225 12.93 -11.33 1.44
N LYS A 226 12.96 -10.08 1.92
CA LYS A 226 14.16 -9.41 2.41
C LYS A 226 13.93 -8.86 3.81
N SER A 227 14.93 -8.99 4.67
CA SER A 227 14.91 -8.43 6.01
C SER A 227 16.33 -8.23 6.54
N GLY A 228 16.51 -7.29 7.46
CA GLY A 228 17.69 -7.29 8.33
C GLY A 228 17.73 -8.53 9.22
N LEU A 229 18.92 -8.88 9.74
CA LEU A 229 19.10 -9.98 10.70
C LEU A 229 19.69 -9.44 12.00
N SER A 230 19.13 -9.84 13.15
CA SER A 230 19.61 -9.39 14.46
C SER A 230 20.81 -10.20 14.97
N GLY A 231 21.01 -11.42 14.43
CA GLY A 231 22.05 -12.36 14.85
C GLY A 231 23.13 -12.61 13.80
N TYR A 232 23.99 -13.61 14.08
CA TYR A 232 25.01 -14.08 13.14
C TYR A 232 24.39 -15.06 12.14
N SER A 233 24.57 -14.79 10.85
CA SER A 233 24.02 -15.65 9.78
C SER A 233 24.43 -17.12 9.89
N THR A 234 25.57 -17.43 10.51
CA THR A 234 26.04 -18.81 10.72
C THR A 234 25.06 -19.64 11.57
N GLY A 235 24.52 -19.06 12.64
CA GLY A 235 23.57 -19.75 13.53
C GLY A 235 22.28 -20.08 12.79
N LEU A 236 21.72 -19.10 12.08
CA LEU A 236 20.57 -19.28 11.20
C LEU A 236 20.75 -20.44 10.21
N PHE A 237 21.87 -20.50 9.48
CA PHE A 237 22.06 -21.53 8.46
C PHE A 237 22.25 -22.93 9.04
N GLN A 238 22.86 -23.06 10.22
CA GLN A 238 22.93 -24.32 10.95
C GLN A 238 21.53 -24.78 11.38
N MET A 239 20.70 -23.87 11.89
CA MET A 239 19.32 -24.17 12.27
C MET A 239 18.47 -24.60 11.06
N LEU A 240 18.55 -23.86 9.95
CA LEU A 240 17.86 -24.22 8.71
C LEU A 240 18.27 -25.61 8.23
N SER A 241 19.55 -25.96 8.33
CA SER A 241 20.05 -27.27 7.91
C SER A 241 19.64 -28.42 8.84
N ARG A 242 19.49 -28.13 10.14
CA ARG A 242 19.01 -29.12 11.12
C ARG A 242 17.51 -29.34 11.02
N GLU A 243 16.74 -28.28 10.80
CA GLU A 243 15.28 -28.30 10.93
C GLU A 243 14.54 -28.48 9.61
N LEU A 244 15.18 -28.18 8.49
CA LEU A 244 14.65 -28.36 7.15
C LEU A 244 15.60 -29.30 6.42
N ASN A 245 15.08 -30.25 5.63
CA ASN A 245 15.88 -31.19 4.84
C ASN A 245 16.61 -30.44 3.71
N THR A 246 17.65 -29.68 4.06
CA THR A 246 18.39 -28.82 3.14
C THR A 246 19.30 -29.65 2.25
N ARG A 247 19.39 -29.27 0.98
CA ARG A 247 20.08 -30.08 -0.04
C ARG A 247 21.47 -29.55 -0.39
N LYS A 248 21.68 -28.25 -0.23
CA LYS A 248 22.90 -27.56 -0.66
C LYS A 248 23.24 -26.42 0.29
N ILE A 249 24.49 -26.40 0.72
CA ILE A 249 25.10 -25.35 1.53
C ILE A 249 26.23 -24.78 0.68
N VAL A 250 26.15 -23.50 0.31
CA VAL A 250 27.22 -22.84 -0.44
C VAL A 250 28.13 -22.13 0.54
N PHE A 251 29.42 -22.46 0.49
CA PHE A 251 30.47 -21.83 1.28
C PHE A 251 31.24 -20.83 0.42
N PHE A 252 31.59 -19.68 1.00
CA PHE A 252 32.57 -18.78 0.43
C PHE A 252 33.53 -18.35 1.55
N GLY A 253 34.83 -18.58 1.37
CA GLY A 253 35.84 -18.31 2.41
C GLY A 253 35.61 -19.07 3.73
N GLY A 254 34.97 -20.25 3.68
CA GLY A 254 34.68 -21.06 4.88
C GLY A 254 33.38 -20.70 5.63
N LEU A 255 32.63 -19.69 5.18
CA LEU A 255 31.35 -19.30 5.79
C LEU A 255 30.16 -19.73 4.91
N ILE A 256 29.10 -20.22 5.54
CA ILE A 256 27.83 -20.53 4.85
C ILE A 256 27.21 -19.23 4.35
N GLN A 257 27.03 -19.12 3.04
CA GLN A 257 26.41 -17.96 2.40
C GLN A 257 24.99 -18.23 1.93
N SER A 258 24.63 -19.49 1.64
CA SER A 258 23.28 -19.83 1.26
C SER A 258 22.90 -21.28 1.55
N VAL A 259 21.59 -21.50 1.69
CA VAL A 259 20.97 -22.80 1.92
C VAL A 259 19.78 -22.98 0.98
N THR A 260 19.68 -24.16 0.38
CA THR A 260 18.56 -24.54 -0.49
C THR A 260 17.64 -25.54 0.19
N ILE A 261 16.34 -25.22 0.23
CA ILE A 261 15.27 -26.05 0.80
C ILE A 261 14.33 -26.47 -0.32
N ARG A 262 14.04 -27.77 -0.43
CA ARG A 262 13.15 -28.27 -1.48
C ARG A 262 11.69 -28.00 -1.11
N ILE A 263 10.93 -27.43 -2.05
CA ILE A 263 9.47 -27.29 -1.93
C ILE A 263 8.80 -28.51 -2.57
N ASN A 264 9.06 -28.73 -3.87
CA ASN A 264 8.52 -29.86 -4.61
C ASN A 264 9.48 -30.33 -5.73
N LYS A 265 8.98 -30.96 -6.79
CA LYS A 265 9.81 -31.41 -7.92
C LYS A 265 10.29 -30.26 -8.80
N SER A 266 9.52 -29.18 -8.93
CA SER A 266 9.76 -28.06 -9.84
C SER A 266 10.18 -26.77 -9.16
N THR A 267 10.08 -26.65 -7.84
CA THR A 267 10.43 -25.42 -7.10
C THR A 267 11.25 -25.69 -5.84
N GLU A 268 12.07 -24.72 -5.50
CA GLU A 268 12.92 -24.68 -4.31
C GLU A 268 12.91 -23.30 -3.67
N LEU A 269 13.28 -23.25 -2.39
CA LEU A 269 13.40 -22.05 -1.59
C LEU A 269 14.89 -21.86 -1.25
N ASN A 270 15.46 -20.78 -1.76
CA ASN A 270 16.87 -20.44 -1.54
C ASN A 270 16.97 -19.30 -0.52
N VAL A 271 17.77 -19.52 0.52
CA VAL A 271 18.04 -18.54 1.58
C VAL A 271 19.49 -18.08 1.43
N TYR A 272 19.72 -16.78 1.25
CA TYR A 272 21.02 -16.17 1.05
C TYR A 272 21.31 -15.14 2.15
N LYS A 273 22.58 -15.00 2.49
CA LYS A 273 23.09 -13.88 3.26
C LYS A 273 23.10 -12.64 2.37
N MET A 274 22.57 -11.53 2.85
CA MET A 274 22.61 -10.22 2.18
C MET A 274 23.00 -9.20 3.24
N GLU A 275 24.28 -8.92 3.49
CA GLU A 275 24.70 -8.06 4.61
C GLU A 275 24.02 -6.68 4.60
N PRO A 276 23.42 -6.21 5.71
CA PRO A 276 23.38 -6.77 7.08
C PRO A 276 22.12 -7.62 7.42
N GLY A 277 21.67 -8.44 6.49
CA GLY A 277 20.40 -9.18 6.54
C GLY A 277 20.38 -10.47 5.72
N ILE A 278 19.18 -10.85 5.31
CA ILE A 278 18.87 -12.10 4.63
C ILE A 278 17.91 -11.87 3.46
N CYS A 279 18.05 -12.74 2.46
CA CYS A 279 17.19 -12.79 1.29
C CYS A 279 16.69 -14.23 1.13
N VAL A 280 15.38 -14.40 1.01
CA VAL A 280 14.74 -15.69 0.74
C VAL A 280 14.06 -15.59 -0.62
N LYS A 281 14.34 -16.51 -1.54
CA LYS A 281 13.82 -16.49 -2.91
C LYS A 281 13.23 -17.84 -3.30
N VAL A 282 12.08 -17.81 -3.96
CA VAL A 282 11.49 -19.00 -4.60
C VAL A 282 12.04 -19.12 -6.02
N GLU A 283 12.63 -20.26 -6.35
CA GLU A 283 13.21 -20.49 -7.67
C GLU A 283 12.71 -21.80 -8.29
N LYS A 284 12.82 -21.88 -9.62
CA LYS A 284 12.56 -23.13 -10.34
C LYS A 284 13.70 -24.09 -10.05
N ASN A 285 13.36 -25.33 -9.70
CA ASN A 285 14.33 -26.40 -9.54
C ASN A 285 14.89 -26.75 -10.93
N CYS A 286 16.20 -26.58 -11.13
CA CYS A 286 16.90 -26.85 -12.40
C CYS A 286 17.54 -28.24 -12.47
N ASN A 287 17.11 -29.18 -11.61
CA ASN A 287 17.56 -30.58 -11.65
C ASN A 287 16.87 -31.40 -12.72
#